data_AF-A0A2V9V4U9-F1
#
_entry.id   AF-A0A2V9V4U9-F1
#
_cell.length_a   1.000
_cell.length_b   1.000
_cell.length_c   1.000
_cell.angle_alpha   90.00
_cell.angle_beta   90.00
_cell.angle_gamma   90.00
#
_symmetry.space_group_name_H-M   'P 1'
#
loop_
_entity.id
_entity.type
_entity.pdbx_description
1 polymer ?
#
loop_
_entity_poly.entity_id
_entity_poly.type
_entity_poly.pdbx_seq_one_letter_code
_entity_poly.pdbx_strand_id
1 'polypeptide(L)'
;MRQCLLSFALLCLGLPAGFAGTLTITPTTTLIAETSNNTSAANSFQAQSNGDIGASSISKLDIHTLLYPGATTKIYAHLMLWFGGPSPMNVGYKSNDPAQVHRQIEDMISRGIDGVIMDWYGPGNFEDAVAKLIMAEAESHPGFTFAIMVDKGALQWNSCSGCNPQQALIKQIQYVQDRYFPSPAYMRINGKPVITNFDLDLHFSLDWNAVNAAVGGTPLSTNDFANSYLTKFYTAGEAAPQELTIGGAYKGFNDTLASWTMHRIMSQQCGQTWLGTFDKINSISNSGHQMGGLQLVTWNDYQEGTELETGIDNCVSLSASLSGSVLQWNITGKENTIDHYVVYISRDGQNLMALNTNAPGSRSLNLGSYSLAAGAYTVYVQAVGKATLKNQMSQAVRYTVQGGPGLKVTLTASPSA
;
A
#
# COMPACT_ATOMS: atom_id res chain seq x y z
N MET A 1 12.15 28.50 -36.73
CA MET A 1 13.59 28.33 -37.01
C MET A 1 14.11 27.23 -36.08
N ARG A 2 14.65 26.15 -36.69
CA ARG A 2 15.40 25.01 -36.10
C ARG A 2 14.69 24.06 -35.14
N GLN A 3 14.13 23.01 -35.74
CA GLN A 3 14.01 21.66 -35.18
C GLN A 3 15.41 21.09 -34.88
N CYS A 4 15.59 20.47 -33.71
CA CYS A 4 16.75 19.64 -33.40
C CYS A 4 16.29 18.18 -33.37
N LEU A 5 16.47 17.49 -34.50
CA LEU A 5 16.44 16.03 -34.58
C LEU A 5 17.69 15.47 -33.90
N LEU A 6 17.53 14.71 -32.82
CA LEU A 6 18.57 13.82 -32.32
C LEU A 6 18.49 12.50 -33.10
N SER A 7 19.34 12.37 -34.11
CA SER A 7 19.62 11.11 -34.79
C SER A 7 20.44 10.21 -33.88
N PHE A 8 19.86 9.09 -33.43
CA PHE A 8 20.65 7.99 -32.84
C PHE A 8 21.36 7.25 -33.98
N ALA A 9 22.68 7.35 -34.02
CA ALA A 9 23.52 6.60 -34.94
C ALA A 9 23.50 5.11 -34.55
N LEU A 10 23.09 4.27 -35.51
CA LEU A 10 23.17 2.82 -35.41
C LEU A 10 24.63 2.40 -35.58
N LEU A 11 25.35 2.20 -34.48
CA LEU A 11 26.71 1.63 -34.50
C LEU A 11 26.58 0.09 -34.48
N CYS A 12 26.54 -0.53 -35.66
CA CYS A 12 26.73 -1.98 -35.80
C CYS A 12 28.19 -2.35 -35.50
N LEU A 13 28.52 -2.50 -34.22
CA LEU A 13 29.71 -3.22 -33.79
C LEU A 13 29.42 -4.72 -33.85
N GLY A 14 30.05 -5.40 -34.80
CA GLY A 14 30.05 -6.86 -34.84
C GLY A 14 30.70 -7.40 -33.56
N LEU A 15 29.88 -8.02 -32.70
CA LEU A 15 30.37 -8.76 -31.55
C LEU A 15 31.08 -10.03 -32.05
N PRO A 16 32.30 -10.33 -31.57
CA PRO A 16 32.85 -11.66 -31.77
C PRO A 16 31.93 -12.67 -31.05
N ALA A 17 31.70 -13.82 -31.68
CA ALA A 17 30.92 -14.92 -31.11
C ALA A 17 31.57 -15.39 -29.80
N GLY A 18 31.21 -14.77 -28.68
CA GLY A 18 31.57 -15.20 -27.35
C GLY A 18 30.82 -16.49 -27.02
N PHE A 19 31.54 -17.49 -26.56
CA PHE A 19 30.97 -18.72 -26.01
C PHE A 19 29.85 -18.37 -25.03
N ALA A 20 28.60 -18.74 -25.35
CA ALA A 20 27.47 -18.57 -24.44
C ALA A 20 27.73 -19.42 -23.20
N GLY A 21 28.17 -18.77 -22.11
CA GLY A 21 28.43 -19.42 -20.84
C GLY A 21 27.12 -19.96 -20.25
N THR A 22 27.23 -21.09 -19.54
CA THR A 22 26.11 -21.66 -18.80
C THR A 22 25.61 -20.66 -17.74
N LEU A 23 24.31 -20.38 -17.73
CA LEU A 23 23.65 -19.55 -16.72
C LEU A 23 23.86 -20.17 -15.34
N THR A 24 24.50 -19.41 -14.46
CA THR A 24 24.74 -19.80 -13.07
C THR A 24 23.58 -19.35 -12.20
N ILE A 25 22.97 -20.29 -11.46
CA ILE A 25 21.89 -19.97 -10.51
C ILE A 25 22.51 -19.35 -9.27
N THR A 26 22.24 -18.06 -9.05
CA THR A 26 22.68 -17.30 -7.89
C THR A 26 21.44 -16.79 -7.15
N PRO A 27 20.95 -17.52 -6.14
CA PRO A 27 19.76 -17.12 -5.40
C PRO A 27 19.92 -15.74 -4.74
N THR A 28 18.85 -14.95 -4.78
CA THR A 28 18.78 -13.62 -4.16
C THR A 28 17.65 -13.50 -3.14
N THR A 29 16.75 -14.50 -3.10
CA THR A 29 15.62 -14.58 -2.17
C THR A 29 15.37 -16.04 -1.79
N THR A 30 14.37 -16.27 -0.94
CA THR A 30 13.92 -17.61 -0.56
C THR A 30 12.43 -17.76 -0.78
N LEU A 31 11.95 -19.00 -0.91
CA LEU A 31 10.52 -19.29 -1.00
C LEU A 31 9.76 -18.73 0.21
N ILE A 32 10.35 -18.84 1.41
CA ILE A 32 9.77 -18.28 2.62
C ILE A 32 9.68 -16.75 2.50
N ALA A 33 10.75 -16.06 2.11
CA ALA A 33 10.72 -14.60 1.94
C ALA A 33 9.64 -14.13 0.95
N GLU A 34 9.38 -14.89 -0.12
CA GLU A 34 8.37 -14.55 -1.12
C GLU A 34 6.92 -14.88 -0.71
N THR A 35 6.73 -15.72 0.30
CA THR A 35 5.40 -16.27 0.66
C THR A 35 4.96 -15.99 2.09
N SER A 36 5.90 -15.70 3.00
CA SER A 36 5.60 -15.38 4.40
C SER A 36 4.95 -14.00 4.53
N ASN A 37 4.38 -13.75 5.71
CA ASN A 37 3.96 -12.41 6.10
C ASN A 37 5.13 -11.43 5.97
N ASN A 38 4.94 -10.39 5.16
CA ASN A 38 5.87 -9.29 4.99
C ASN A 38 5.28 -7.96 5.46
N THR A 39 4.21 -8.00 6.25
CA THR A 39 3.47 -6.85 6.78
C THR A 39 3.73 -6.67 8.27
N SER A 40 3.26 -5.55 8.83
CA SER A 40 3.27 -5.25 10.26
C SER A 40 2.12 -5.90 11.03
N ALA A 41 1.17 -6.55 10.35
CA ALA A 41 0.13 -7.34 10.99
C ALA A 41 0.74 -8.54 11.74
N ALA A 42 0.14 -8.90 12.87
CA ALA A 42 0.58 -10.05 13.64
C ALA A 42 0.34 -11.37 12.87
N ASN A 43 1.31 -12.28 12.86
CA ASN A 43 1.14 -13.62 12.28
C ASN A 43 -0.01 -14.43 12.92
N SER A 44 -0.39 -14.09 14.15
CA SER A 44 -1.51 -14.71 14.84
C SER A 44 -2.87 -14.21 14.34
N PHE A 45 -2.92 -13.06 13.66
CA PHE A 45 -4.17 -12.50 13.13
C PHE A 45 -4.70 -13.37 11.98
N GLN A 46 -5.94 -13.81 12.11
CA GLN A 46 -6.61 -14.67 11.14
C GLN A 46 -7.64 -13.86 10.33
N ALA A 47 -7.99 -14.38 9.15
CA ALA A 47 -9.04 -13.79 8.34
C ALA A 47 -10.37 -13.68 9.11
N GLN A 48 -11.08 -12.59 8.87
CA GLN A 48 -12.33 -12.25 9.56
C GLN A 48 -13.51 -12.24 8.59
N SER A 49 -14.73 -12.32 9.12
CA SER A 49 -15.96 -12.32 8.30
C SER A 49 -16.26 -10.97 7.63
N ASN A 50 -15.62 -9.90 8.08
CA ASN A 50 -15.79 -8.56 7.50
C ASN A 50 -14.95 -8.32 6.23
N GLY A 51 -14.07 -9.26 5.86
CA GLY A 51 -13.19 -9.15 4.70
C GLY A 51 -11.75 -8.81 5.02
N ASP A 52 -11.37 -8.70 6.30
CA ASP A 52 -9.96 -8.65 6.68
C ASP A 52 -9.31 -10.01 6.44
N ILE A 53 -8.11 -10.00 5.85
CA ILE A 53 -7.36 -11.22 5.61
C ILE A 53 -6.36 -11.47 6.72
N GLY A 54 -5.93 -12.72 6.85
CA GLY A 54 -4.77 -13.04 7.70
C GLY A 54 -3.50 -12.46 7.10
N ALA A 55 -2.51 -12.24 7.96
CA ALA A 55 -1.15 -11.86 7.60
C ALA A 55 -0.59 -12.75 6.47
N SER A 56 -0.08 -12.13 5.39
CA SER A 56 0.40 -12.85 4.21
C SER A 56 1.42 -12.04 3.40
N SER A 57 1.92 -12.58 2.27
CA SER A 57 2.81 -11.86 1.36
C SER A 57 2.02 -10.83 0.53
N ILE A 58 2.25 -9.56 0.82
CA ILE A 58 1.60 -8.42 0.16
C ILE A 58 2.58 -7.70 -0.75
N SER A 59 2.09 -7.19 -1.88
CA SER A 59 2.88 -6.38 -2.79
C SER A 59 3.41 -5.12 -2.10
N LYS A 60 4.74 -4.95 -2.18
CA LYS A 60 5.46 -3.75 -1.72
C LYS A 60 5.68 -2.73 -2.84
N LEU A 61 4.95 -2.86 -3.95
CA LEU A 61 4.96 -1.81 -4.95
C LEU A 61 4.52 -0.50 -4.31
N ASP A 62 5.23 0.57 -4.66
CA ASP A 62 4.91 1.91 -4.21
C ASP A 62 3.47 2.25 -4.61
N ILE A 63 2.66 2.66 -3.65
CA ILE A 63 1.25 2.98 -3.85
C ILE A 63 1.02 4.16 -4.81
N HIS A 64 2.03 5.02 -5.02
CA HIS A 64 2.00 6.06 -6.07
C HIS A 64 1.90 5.47 -7.48
N THR A 65 2.25 4.19 -7.69
CA THR A 65 2.04 3.50 -8.98
C THR A 65 0.57 3.39 -9.38
N LEU A 66 -0.35 3.55 -8.43
CA LEU A 66 -1.79 3.59 -8.69
C LEU A 66 -2.29 4.99 -9.08
N LEU A 67 -1.48 6.03 -8.88
CA LEU A 67 -1.80 7.38 -9.29
C LEU A 67 -1.37 7.64 -10.74
N TYR A 68 -1.92 8.71 -11.31
CA TYR A 68 -1.56 9.21 -12.64
C TYR A 68 -0.05 9.47 -12.77
N PRO A 69 0.54 9.30 -13.97
CA PRO A 69 1.97 9.50 -14.18
C PRO A 69 2.44 10.91 -13.76
N GLY A 70 3.55 10.96 -13.03
CA GLY A 70 4.13 12.21 -12.53
C GLY A 70 3.44 12.79 -11.29
N ALA A 71 2.57 12.01 -10.62
CA ALA A 71 2.04 12.39 -9.32
C ALA A 71 3.16 12.61 -8.30
N THR A 72 3.06 13.72 -7.57
CA THR A 72 3.88 14.02 -6.38
C THR A 72 3.01 14.20 -5.13
N THR A 73 1.71 13.86 -5.25
CA THR A 73 0.74 13.88 -4.15
C THR A 73 1.23 13.02 -3.01
N LYS A 74 1.29 13.59 -1.80
CA LYS A 74 1.64 12.86 -0.58
C LYS A 74 0.50 11.96 -0.11
N ILE A 75 0.85 10.76 0.35
CA ILE A 75 -0.11 9.72 0.76
C ILE A 75 0.03 9.44 2.25
N TYR A 76 -1.07 9.55 2.98
CA TYR A 76 -1.12 9.44 4.43
C TYR A 76 -2.08 8.35 4.87
N ALA A 77 -1.70 7.49 5.82
CA ALA A 77 -2.59 6.47 6.33
C ALA A 77 -3.37 6.96 7.55
N HIS A 78 -4.68 6.75 7.55
CA HIS A 78 -5.50 6.94 8.74
C HIS A 78 -5.21 5.83 9.75
N LEU A 79 -4.78 6.17 10.97
CA LEU A 79 -4.28 5.21 11.95
C LEU A 79 -5.09 5.24 13.24
N MET A 80 -5.62 4.07 13.62
CA MET A 80 -6.31 3.81 14.87
C MET A 80 -5.30 3.46 15.96
N LEU A 81 -5.48 4.03 17.16
CA LEU A 81 -4.46 3.97 18.22
C LEU A 81 -4.79 3.01 19.38
N TRP A 82 -5.89 2.25 19.30
CA TRP A 82 -6.54 1.64 20.47
C TRP A 82 -6.35 0.13 20.66
N PHE A 83 -5.71 -0.58 19.72
CA PHE A 83 -5.59 -2.04 19.83
C PHE A 83 -4.72 -2.46 21.01
N GLY A 84 -5.17 -3.49 21.73
CA GLY A 84 -4.54 -3.93 22.98
C GLY A 84 -4.74 -2.99 24.18
N GLY A 85 -5.54 -1.94 24.00
CA GLY A 85 -6.00 -1.00 25.01
C GLY A 85 -7.54 -1.01 25.10
N PRO A 86 -8.24 0.09 24.75
CA PRO A 86 -9.70 0.17 24.90
C PRO A 86 -10.49 -0.61 23.85
N SER A 87 -9.87 -1.03 22.73
CA SER A 87 -10.57 -1.85 21.74
C SER A 87 -10.78 -3.29 22.23
N PRO A 88 -11.99 -3.84 22.05
CA PRO A 88 -12.28 -5.22 22.41
C PRO A 88 -11.69 -6.26 21.42
N MET A 89 -11.25 -5.83 20.22
CA MET A 89 -10.76 -6.74 19.20
C MET A 89 -9.27 -7.09 19.42
N ASN A 90 -8.98 -8.39 19.49
CA ASN A 90 -7.60 -8.86 19.58
C ASN A 90 -7.00 -9.04 18.18
N VAL A 91 -6.13 -8.11 17.80
CA VAL A 91 -5.42 -8.12 16.51
C VAL A 91 -4.02 -8.74 16.59
N GLY A 92 -3.63 -9.25 17.76
CA GLY A 92 -2.34 -9.91 17.98
C GLY A 92 -1.19 -8.98 18.39
N TYR A 93 -1.45 -7.69 18.60
CA TYR A 93 -0.48 -6.72 19.11
C TYR A 93 -1.11 -5.69 20.06
N LYS A 94 -0.27 -4.87 20.70
CA LYS A 94 -0.70 -3.66 21.43
C LYS A 94 -0.17 -2.41 20.73
N SER A 95 -1.01 -1.40 20.58
CA SER A 95 -0.63 -0.15 19.89
C SER A 95 0.41 0.65 20.68
N ASN A 96 0.52 0.43 22.00
CA ASN A 96 1.54 1.04 22.83
C ASN A 96 2.84 0.22 22.96
N ASP A 97 3.04 -0.80 22.12
CA ASP A 97 4.33 -1.49 21.98
C ASP A 97 5.22 -0.73 20.98
N PRO A 98 6.36 -0.16 21.41
CA PRO A 98 7.28 0.55 20.52
C PRO A 98 7.77 -0.32 19.34
N ALA A 99 7.92 -1.63 19.52
CA ALA A 99 8.33 -2.52 18.44
C ALA A 99 7.22 -2.68 17.39
N GLN A 100 5.95 -2.59 17.78
CA GLN A 100 4.83 -2.57 16.84
C GLN A 100 4.78 -1.24 16.08
N VAL A 101 4.94 -0.11 16.78
CA VAL A 101 5.00 1.22 16.14
C VAL A 101 6.09 1.25 15.07
N HIS A 102 7.30 0.78 15.40
CA HIS A 102 8.40 0.64 14.45
C HIS A 102 8.01 -0.19 13.23
N ARG A 103 7.46 -1.40 13.43
CA ARG A 103 7.03 -2.27 12.32
C ARG A 103 5.97 -1.60 11.43
N GLN A 104 5.01 -0.89 12.01
CA GLN A 104 3.95 -0.22 11.24
C GLN A 104 4.51 0.90 10.37
N ILE A 105 5.40 1.74 10.92
CA ILE A 105 6.02 2.84 10.17
C ILE A 105 6.92 2.29 9.05
N GLU A 106 7.76 1.30 9.33
CA GLU A 106 8.59 0.64 8.31
C GLU A 106 7.74 -0.01 7.20
N ASP A 107 6.64 -0.67 7.56
CA ASP A 107 5.74 -1.27 6.60
C ASP A 107 5.07 -0.20 5.72
N MET A 108 4.57 0.89 6.31
CA MET A 108 4.00 2.01 5.56
C MET A 108 5.03 2.62 4.59
N ILE A 109 6.24 2.93 5.07
CA ILE A 109 7.34 3.45 4.23
C ILE A 109 7.65 2.48 3.09
N SER A 110 7.72 1.18 3.38
CA SER A 110 7.99 0.14 2.37
C SER A 110 6.94 0.07 1.24
N ARG A 111 5.74 0.64 1.46
CA ARG A 111 4.64 0.71 0.48
C ARG A 111 4.49 2.11 -0.14
N GLY A 112 5.40 3.03 0.15
CA GLY A 112 5.37 4.40 -0.37
C GLY A 112 4.40 5.34 0.36
N ILE A 113 4.05 5.06 1.61
CA ILE A 113 3.21 5.95 2.43
C ILE A 113 4.11 6.99 3.11
N ASP A 114 3.75 8.27 3.01
CA ASP A 114 4.52 9.44 3.47
C ASP A 114 4.21 9.86 4.90
N GLY A 115 3.25 9.22 5.56
CA GLY A 115 2.90 9.58 6.92
C GLY A 115 1.59 9.01 7.43
N VAL A 116 1.20 9.46 8.61
CA VAL A 116 -0.03 9.04 9.29
C VAL A 116 -0.88 10.20 9.75
N ILE A 117 -2.18 9.99 9.73
CA ILE A 117 -3.16 10.86 10.38
C ILE A 117 -3.77 10.04 11.51
N MET A 118 -3.52 10.47 12.75
CA MET A 118 -3.80 9.65 13.94
C MET A 118 -5.13 10.02 14.57
N ASP A 119 -6.02 9.05 14.70
CA ASP A 119 -7.31 9.20 15.39
C ASP A 119 -7.09 9.34 16.91
N TRP A 120 -7.39 10.52 17.44
CA TRP A 120 -6.95 10.95 18.77
C TRP A 120 -8.09 11.52 19.62
N TYR A 121 -8.14 11.03 20.87
CA TYR A 121 -9.29 11.17 21.79
C TYR A 121 -9.05 12.13 22.97
N GLY A 122 -8.05 12.99 22.90
CA GLY A 122 -7.74 13.94 23.99
C GLY A 122 -6.47 13.58 24.80
N PRO A 123 -5.95 14.53 25.60
CA PRO A 123 -4.73 14.34 26.39
C PRO A 123 -4.86 13.27 27.47
N GLY A 124 -3.74 12.59 27.73
CA GLY A 124 -3.56 11.73 28.91
C GLY A 124 -4.27 10.37 28.87
N ASN A 125 -4.94 10.03 27.78
CA ASN A 125 -5.52 8.70 27.56
C ASN A 125 -4.52 7.74 26.90
N PHE A 126 -4.99 6.53 26.57
CA PHE A 126 -4.18 5.49 25.94
C PHE A 126 -3.69 5.93 24.55
N GLU A 127 -4.59 6.49 23.76
CA GLU A 127 -4.35 6.97 22.39
C GLU A 127 -3.29 8.08 22.37
N ASP A 128 -3.33 9.02 23.31
CA ASP A 128 -2.32 10.09 23.45
C ASP A 128 -0.94 9.55 23.84
N ALA A 129 -0.88 8.46 24.60
CA ALA A 129 0.39 7.78 24.88
C ALA A 129 0.96 7.13 23.61
N VAL A 130 0.10 6.47 22.82
CA VAL A 130 0.48 5.85 21.54
C VAL A 130 0.90 6.92 20.51
N ALA A 131 0.17 8.02 20.40
CA ALA A 131 0.48 9.13 19.51
C ALA A 131 1.89 9.72 19.78
N LYS A 132 2.31 9.78 21.05
CA LYS A 132 3.66 10.22 21.42
C LYS A 132 4.75 9.22 21.01
N LEU A 133 4.46 7.92 21.03
CA LEU A 133 5.38 6.90 20.53
C LEU A 133 5.55 7.01 19.01
N ILE A 134 4.43 7.17 18.29
CA ILE A 134 4.43 7.36 16.83
C ILE A 134 5.15 8.64 16.44
N MET A 135 4.92 9.75 17.16
CA MET A 135 5.68 11.00 16.97
C MET A 135 7.19 10.77 17.08
N ALA A 136 7.64 10.09 18.14
CA ALA A 136 9.06 9.83 18.35
C ALA A 136 9.67 8.93 17.25
N GLU A 137 8.91 7.94 16.78
CA GLU A 137 9.33 7.07 15.67
C GLU A 137 9.33 7.82 14.33
N ALA A 138 8.34 8.67 14.06
CA ALA A 138 8.30 9.48 12.85
C ALA A 138 9.48 10.47 12.80
N GLU A 139 9.92 11.01 13.94
CA GLU A 139 11.11 11.87 14.04
C GLU A 139 12.41 11.17 13.60
N SER A 140 12.49 9.83 13.65
CA SER A 140 13.64 9.08 13.15
C SER A 140 13.56 8.71 11.67
N HIS A 141 12.48 9.07 10.98
CA HIS A 141 12.23 8.71 9.57
C HIS A 141 12.07 9.96 8.69
N PRO A 142 13.17 10.52 8.15
CA PRO A 142 13.10 11.71 7.29
C PRO A 142 12.14 11.51 6.12
N GLY A 143 11.16 12.41 5.99
CA GLY A 143 10.15 12.37 4.94
C GLY A 143 8.84 11.67 5.34
N PHE A 144 8.84 10.91 6.45
CA PHE A 144 7.63 10.38 7.06
C PHE A 144 7.08 11.38 8.07
N THR A 145 5.81 11.77 7.95
CA THR A 145 5.19 12.81 8.79
C THR A 145 3.96 12.31 9.53
N PHE A 146 3.52 13.03 10.55
CA PHE A 146 2.28 12.69 11.27
C PHE A 146 1.41 13.91 11.53
N ALA A 147 0.09 13.72 11.56
CA ALA A 147 -0.90 14.72 11.97
C ALA A 147 -1.84 14.14 13.03
N ILE A 148 -2.48 15.03 13.79
CA ILE A 148 -3.54 14.66 14.74
C ILE A 148 -4.90 14.86 14.08
N MET A 149 -5.74 13.84 14.15
CA MET A 149 -7.18 13.91 13.88
C MET A 149 -7.92 14.00 15.21
N VAL A 150 -8.56 15.14 15.48
CA VAL A 150 -9.34 15.31 16.70
C VAL A 150 -10.69 14.62 16.53
N ASP A 151 -10.90 13.52 17.24
CA ASP A 151 -12.17 12.81 17.26
C ASP A 151 -13.22 13.53 18.10
N LYS A 152 -14.50 13.35 17.76
CA LYS A 152 -15.62 13.80 18.61
C LYS A 152 -15.52 13.32 20.04
N GLY A 153 -14.97 12.13 20.27
CA GLY A 153 -14.69 11.51 21.56
C GLY A 153 -13.78 12.37 22.44
N ALA A 154 -12.87 13.16 21.85
CA ALA A 154 -12.07 14.13 22.60
C ALA A 154 -12.93 15.23 23.25
N LEU A 155 -14.08 15.56 22.66
CA LEU A 155 -15.04 16.52 23.20
C LEU A 155 -16.14 15.84 24.03
N GLN A 156 -16.47 14.57 23.74
CA GLN A 156 -17.50 13.85 24.49
C GLN A 156 -16.99 13.28 25.82
N TRP A 157 -15.77 12.75 25.83
CA TRP A 157 -15.23 11.97 26.95
C TRP A 157 -14.01 12.62 27.60
N ASN A 158 -13.30 13.50 26.89
CA ASN A 158 -12.12 14.21 27.40
C ASN A 158 -12.33 15.74 27.46
N SER A 159 -13.56 16.20 27.63
CA SER A 159 -13.84 17.64 27.77
C SER A 159 -13.34 18.20 29.09
N CYS A 160 -12.94 19.48 29.08
CA CYS A 160 -12.65 20.21 30.30
C CYS A 160 -13.92 20.44 31.15
N SER A 161 -13.74 20.45 32.47
CA SER A 161 -14.86 20.64 33.41
C SER A 161 -15.63 21.93 33.13
N GLY A 162 -16.94 21.81 32.90
CA GLY A 162 -17.85 22.92 32.63
C GLY A 162 -17.73 23.54 31.23
N CYS A 163 -16.88 23.00 30.35
CA CYS A 163 -16.72 23.53 29.00
C CYS A 163 -17.87 23.13 28.09
N ASN A 164 -18.30 24.06 27.24
CA ASN A 164 -19.10 23.70 26.06
C ASN A 164 -18.19 23.08 24.97
N PRO A 165 -18.76 22.44 23.93
CA PRO A 165 -17.97 21.83 22.85
C PRO A 165 -16.98 22.78 22.17
N GLN A 166 -17.34 24.05 21.97
CA GLN A 166 -16.45 25.07 21.39
C GLN A 166 -15.19 25.28 22.25
N GLN A 167 -15.37 25.46 23.56
CA GLN A 167 -14.28 25.66 24.51
C GLN A 167 -13.43 24.40 24.65
N ALA A 168 -14.06 23.22 24.63
CA ALA A 168 -13.37 21.95 24.68
C ALA A 168 -12.46 21.79 23.46
N LEU A 169 -12.98 22.01 22.24
CA LEU A 169 -12.20 21.93 21.00
C LEU A 169 -11.00 22.88 21.00
N ILE A 170 -11.19 24.14 21.41
CA ILE A 170 -10.10 25.11 21.49
C ILE A 170 -8.98 24.59 22.41
N LYS A 171 -9.33 24.03 23.57
CA LYS A 171 -8.32 23.44 24.47
C LYS A 171 -7.66 22.19 23.91
N GLN A 172 -8.40 21.34 23.18
CA GLN A 172 -7.81 20.19 22.51
C GLN A 172 -6.78 20.63 21.47
N ILE A 173 -7.11 21.62 20.64
CA ILE A 173 -6.19 22.16 19.63
C ILE A 173 -4.97 22.81 20.30
N GLN A 174 -5.16 23.59 21.36
CA GLN A 174 -4.04 24.19 22.12
C GLN A 174 -3.09 23.12 22.68
N TYR A 175 -3.61 22.03 23.22
CA TYR A 175 -2.77 20.91 23.65
C TYR A 175 -1.98 20.31 22.47
N VAL A 176 -2.63 20.15 21.30
CA VAL A 176 -1.95 19.64 20.10
C VAL A 176 -0.85 20.60 19.63
N GLN A 177 -1.12 21.91 19.66
CA GLN A 177 -0.16 22.95 19.34
C GLN A 177 1.07 22.90 20.24
N ASP A 178 0.87 22.80 21.55
CA ASP A 178 1.98 22.78 22.51
C ASP A 178 2.77 21.47 22.45
N ARG A 179 2.08 20.35 22.26
CA ARG A 179 2.68 19.02 22.42
C ARG A 179 3.28 18.43 21.15
N TYR A 180 2.64 18.63 19.99
CA TYR A 180 2.95 17.92 18.75
C TYR A 180 3.52 18.83 17.65
N PHE A 181 3.05 20.08 17.51
CA PHE A 181 3.55 20.98 16.45
C PHE A 181 5.06 21.27 16.50
N PRO A 182 5.74 21.29 17.66
CA PRO A 182 7.19 21.47 17.71
C PRO A 182 7.98 20.33 17.07
N SER A 183 7.37 19.16 16.88
CA SER A 183 8.04 18.03 16.25
C SER A 183 8.44 18.36 14.80
N PRO A 184 9.68 18.06 14.38
CA PRO A 184 10.11 18.24 13.00
C PRO A 184 9.39 17.29 12.03
N ALA A 185 8.80 16.19 12.54
CA ALA A 185 8.01 15.24 11.76
C ALA A 185 6.51 15.60 11.73
N TYR A 186 6.08 16.69 12.37
CA TYR A 186 4.68 17.11 12.29
C TYR A 186 4.34 17.54 10.86
N MET A 187 3.24 17.02 10.32
CA MET A 187 2.78 17.27 8.97
C MET A 187 2.50 18.76 8.76
N ARG A 188 3.09 19.31 7.71
CA ARG A 188 2.93 20.71 7.32
C ARG A 188 2.63 20.83 5.84
N ILE A 189 1.64 21.66 5.51
CA ILE A 189 1.31 22.00 4.14
C ILE A 189 1.49 23.50 3.99
N ASN A 190 2.35 23.90 3.05
CA ASN A 190 2.78 25.29 2.89
C ASN A 190 3.32 25.92 4.19
N GLY A 191 4.07 25.13 4.97
CA GLY A 191 4.62 25.53 6.27
C GLY A 191 3.63 25.53 7.44
N LYS A 192 2.32 25.39 7.17
CA LYS A 192 1.28 25.39 8.21
C LYS A 192 1.03 23.98 8.74
N PRO A 193 0.92 23.79 10.05
CA PRO A 193 0.63 22.50 10.64
C PRO A 193 -0.80 22.04 10.29
N VAL A 194 -0.97 20.75 10.05
CA VAL A 194 -2.27 20.15 9.69
C VAL A 194 -2.93 19.55 10.93
N ILE A 195 -4.20 19.87 11.17
CA ILE A 195 -5.07 19.16 12.13
C ILE A 195 -6.33 18.79 11.38
N THR A 196 -6.67 17.51 11.39
CA THR A 196 -7.94 17.02 10.85
C THR A 196 -8.93 16.79 11.98
N ASN A 197 -10.19 16.49 11.65
CA ASN A 197 -11.20 16.16 12.64
C ASN A 197 -11.99 14.93 12.18
N PHE A 198 -12.61 14.25 13.14
CA PHE A 198 -13.53 13.16 12.85
C PHE A 198 -14.89 13.47 13.48
N ASP A 199 -15.93 13.54 12.65
CA ASP A 199 -17.33 13.69 13.04
C ASP A 199 -17.68 14.94 13.90
N LEU A 200 -16.80 15.94 14.02
CA LEU A 200 -17.08 17.09 14.89
C LEU A 200 -18.32 17.88 14.47
N ASP A 201 -18.42 18.24 13.18
CA ASP A 201 -19.54 19.02 12.65
C ASP A 201 -20.85 18.22 12.55
N LEU A 202 -20.76 16.88 12.58
CA LEU A 202 -21.94 16.01 12.63
C LEU A 202 -22.55 15.94 14.04
N HIS A 203 -21.74 16.22 15.08
CA HIS A 203 -22.15 16.08 16.48
C HIS A 203 -22.26 17.41 17.23
N PHE A 204 -21.59 18.46 16.76
CA PHE A 204 -21.51 19.74 17.44
C PHE A 204 -21.70 20.90 16.46
N SER A 205 -22.38 21.95 16.91
CA SER A 205 -22.37 23.23 16.21
C SER A 205 -21.15 24.03 16.66
N LEU A 206 -20.12 24.08 15.81
CA LEU A 206 -18.85 24.73 16.09
C LEU A 206 -18.68 25.99 15.24
N ASP A 207 -18.18 27.06 15.87
CA ASP A 207 -17.75 28.26 15.17
C ASP A 207 -16.26 28.13 14.83
N TRP A 208 -15.98 27.65 13.62
CA TRP A 208 -14.61 27.49 13.12
C TRP A 208 -13.86 28.82 12.97
N ASN A 209 -14.55 29.96 12.78
CA ASN A 209 -13.89 31.27 12.79
C ASN A 209 -13.41 31.62 14.20
N ALA A 210 -14.24 31.37 15.22
CA ALA A 210 -13.86 31.55 16.61
C ALA A 210 -12.75 30.56 17.04
N VAL A 211 -12.78 29.31 16.57
CA VAL A 211 -11.66 28.37 16.76
C VAL A 211 -10.38 28.96 16.19
N ASN A 212 -10.38 29.32 14.90
CA ASN A 212 -9.21 29.85 14.21
C ASN A 212 -8.65 31.12 14.86
N ALA A 213 -9.53 32.00 15.34
CA ALA A 213 -9.15 33.20 16.07
C ALA A 213 -8.50 32.89 17.44
N ALA A 214 -9.01 31.89 18.15
CA ALA A 214 -8.49 31.49 19.46
C ALA A 214 -7.14 30.76 19.40
N VAL A 215 -6.85 30.08 18.29
CA VAL A 215 -5.64 29.27 18.13
C VAL A 215 -4.58 29.91 17.22
N GLY A 216 -4.80 31.12 16.71
CA GLY A 216 -3.78 31.92 16.02
C GLY A 216 -3.52 31.58 14.54
N GLY A 217 -4.47 30.96 13.83
CA GLY A 217 -4.38 30.68 12.39
C GLY A 217 -4.92 29.30 12.00
N THR A 218 -5.43 29.18 10.77
CA THR A 218 -6.24 28.05 10.25
C THR A 218 -5.46 26.73 10.23
N PRO A 219 -5.77 25.76 11.10
CA PRO A 219 -5.47 24.36 10.83
C PRO A 219 -6.32 23.93 9.63
N LEU A 220 -5.73 23.24 8.66
CA LEU A 220 -6.48 22.73 7.51
C LEU A 220 -7.33 21.53 7.93
N SER A 221 -8.64 21.74 7.99
CA SER A 221 -9.66 20.71 8.26
C SER A 221 -10.07 20.00 6.96
N THR A 222 -10.17 18.66 6.96
CA THR A 222 -10.47 17.86 5.77
C THR A 222 -11.50 16.78 6.11
N ASN A 223 -12.74 16.93 5.64
CA ASN A 223 -13.85 15.95 5.72
C ASN A 223 -14.43 15.81 4.29
N ASP A 224 -14.96 14.72 3.71
CA ASP A 224 -15.48 13.43 4.20
C ASP A 224 -15.38 12.31 3.10
N PHE A 225 -16.02 11.12 3.20
CA PHE A 225 -15.73 9.94 2.32
C PHE A 225 -16.94 9.05 1.93
N ALA A 226 -17.19 8.86 0.62
CA ALA A 226 -17.88 7.72 -0.05
C ALA A 226 -17.87 7.88 -1.60
N ASN A 227 -18.12 6.87 -2.45
CA ASN A 227 -17.87 6.98 -3.92
C ASN A 227 -18.76 7.98 -4.72
N SER A 228 -20.06 8.11 -4.41
CA SER A 228 -20.90 9.19 -4.97
C SER A 228 -20.61 10.54 -4.30
N TYR A 229 -20.06 10.48 -3.10
CA TYR A 229 -19.57 11.61 -2.34
C TYR A 229 -18.24 12.12 -2.89
N LEU A 230 -17.29 11.27 -3.32
CA LEU A 230 -15.98 11.66 -3.87
C LEU A 230 -16.18 12.59 -5.06
N THR A 231 -17.11 12.29 -5.96
CA THR A 231 -17.42 13.21 -7.07
C THR A 231 -17.90 14.58 -6.55
N LYS A 232 -18.85 14.61 -5.61
CA LYS A 232 -19.35 15.87 -5.04
C LYS A 232 -18.27 16.63 -4.25
N PHE A 233 -17.45 15.91 -3.51
CA PHE A 233 -16.34 16.43 -2.71
C PHE A 233 -15.27 17.03 -3.60
N TYR A 234 -14.81 16.31 -4.62
CA TYR A 234 -13.84 16.83 -5.55
C TYR A 234 -14.38 18.01 -6.36
N THR A 235 -15.65 17.98 -6.78
CA THR A 235 -16.30 19.15 -7.41
C THR A 235 -16.41 20.34 -6.44
N ALA A 236 -16.69 20.12 -5.15
CA ALA A 236 -16.69 21.19 -4.15
C ALA A 236 -15.27 21.75 -3.93
N GLY A 237 -14.26 20.88 -3.88
CA GLY A 237 -12.85 21.27 -3.78
C GLY A 237 -12.37 22.10 -4.98
N GLU A 238 -12.75 21.73 -6.21
CA GLU A 238 -12.48 22.55 -7.40
C GLU A 238 -13.13 23.94 -7.33
N ALA A 239 -14.33 24.03 -6.73
CA ALA A 239 -15.03 25.29 -6.53
C ALA A 239 -14.46 26.15 -5.37
N ALA A 240 -13.59 25.57 -4.52
CA ALA A 240 -12.97 26.21 -3.37
C ALA A 240 -11.43 26.21 -3.49
N PRO A 241 -10.83 26.93 -4.46
CA PRO A 241 -9.38 26.87 -4.75
C PRO A 241 -8.48 27.44 -3.64
N GLN A 242 -9.07 28.03 -2.58
CA GLN A 242 -8.35 28.52 -1.40
C GLN A 242 -8.26 27.45 -0.29
N GLU A 243 -8.96 26.32 -0.46
CA GLU A 243 -8.96 25.18 0.47
C GLU A 243 -8.14 24.03 -0.11
N LEU A 244 -7.62 23.19 0.78
CA LEU A 244 -6.82 22.04 0.37
C LEU A 244 -7.72 20.80 0.25
N THR A 245 -7.85 20.29 -0.96
CA THR A 245 -8.54 19.02 -1.21
C THR A 245 -7.61 17.84 -0.93
N ILE A 246 -7.92 17.07 0.13
CA ILE A 246 -7.29 15.77 0.42
C ILE A 246 -8.20 14.67 -0.08
N GLY A 247 -7.70 13.84 -1.01
CA GLY A 247 -8.47 12.70 -1.53
C GLY A 247 -8.59 11.56 -0.54
N GLY A 248 -9.46 10.59 -0.85
CA GLY A 248 -9.65 9.37 -0.08
C GLY A 248 -9.54 8.11 -0.92
N ALA A 249 -8.82 7.10 -0.42
CA ALA A 249 -8.78 5.76 -0.99
C ALA A 249 -9.04 4.70 0.09
N TYR A 250 -9.79 3.66 -0.25
CA TYR A 250 -10.21 2.62 0.70
C TYR A 250 -10.43 1.27 0.00
N LYS A 251 -10.20 0.17 0.72
CA LYS A 251 -10.38 -1.19 0.17
C LYS A 251 -11.84 -1.62 0.09
N GLY A 252 -12.69 -1.05 0.94
CA GLY A 252 -14.09 -1.44 1.18
C GLY A 252 -14.51 -0.94 2.56
N PHE A 253 -15.63 -1.44 3.07
CA PHE A 253 -16.14 -1.13 4.40
C PHE A 253 -17.05 -2.26 4.87
N ASN A 254 -16.90 -2.72 6.09
CA ASN A 254 -17.77 -3.73 6.69
C ASN A 254 -17.70 -3.64 8.21
N ASP A 255 -18.59 -2.85 8.80
CA ASP A 255 -18.63 -2.61 10.24
C ASP A 255 -19.28 -3.75 11.04
N THR A 256 -19.55 -4.92 10.47
CA THR A 256 -20.29 -6.00 11.18
C THR A 256 -19.58 -6.54 12.42
N LEU A 257 -18.28 -6.26 12.59
CA LEU A 257 -17.51 -6.62 13.80
C LEU A 257 -17.36 -5.46 14.80
N ALA A 258 -17.74 -4.24 14.41
CA ALA A 258 -17.72 -3.09 15.28
C ALA A 258 -18.86 -3.15 16.31
N SER A 259 -18.61 -2.73 17.55
CA SER A 259 -19.65 -2.67 18.58
C SER A 259 -20.70 -1.58 18.30
N TRP A 260 -20.36 -0.61 17.45
CA TRP A 260 -21.21 0.47 16.96
C TRP A 260 -21.80 0.19 15.57
N THR A 261 -21.77 -1.05 15.11
CA THR A 261 -22.20 -1.46 13.78
C THR A 261 -23.61 -0.98 13.43
N MET A 262 -23.78 -0.50 12.19
CA MET A 262 -25.09 -0.37 11.56
C MET A 262 -25.29 -1.42 10.46
N HIS A 263 -24.45 -2.47 10.44
CA HIS A 263 -24.40 -3.52 9.42
C HIS A 263 -24.22 -2.95 8.00
N ARG A 264 -23.40 -1.90 7.88
CA ARG A 264 -23.09 -1.22 6.62
C ARG A 264 -21.98 -1.98 5.92
N ILE A 265 -22.18 -2.27 4.64
CA ILE A 265 -21.25 -3.05 3.85
C ILE A 265 -21.03 -2.38 2.50
N MET A 266 -19.75 -2.15 2.19
CA MET A 266 -19.20 -1.88 0.88
C MET A 266 -18.19 -2.99 0.56
N SER A 267 -18.55 -3.86 -0.38
CA SER A 267 -17.70 -4.99 -0.76
C SER A 267 -16.34 -4.53 -1.28
N GLN A 268 -15.27 -5.25 -0.94
CA GLN A 268 -13.94 -5.03 -1.50
C GLN A 268 -13.84 -5.46 -2.98
N GLN A 269 -14.78 -6.31 -3.41
CA GLN A 269 -14.88 -6.83 -4.79
C GLN A 269 -13.55 -7.38 -5.31
N CYS A 270 -12.82 -8.19 -4.53
CA CYS A 270 -11.54 -8.75 -4.93
C CYS A 270 -10.52 -7.68 -5.36
N GLY A 271 -10.38 -6.63 -4.54
CA GLY A 271 -9.50 -5.49 -4.80
C GLY A 271 -10.01 -4.47 -5.83
N GLN A 272 -11.17 -4.68 -6.46
CA GLN A 272 -11.69 -3.73 -7.44
C GLN A 272 -12.17 -2.42 -6.81
N THR A 273 -12.69 -2.46 -5.58
CA THR A 273 -13.08 -1.22 -4.88
C THR A 273 -11.85 -0.35 -4.63
N TRP A 274 -10.75 -0.94 -4.18
CA TRP A 274 -9.46 -0.27 -4.02
C TRP A 274 -9.01 0.41 -5.31
N LEU A 275 -8.86 -0.36 -6.40
CA LEU A 275 -8.45 0.19 -7.69
C LEU A 275 -9.41 1.25 -8.22
N GLY A 276 -10.72 1.07 -8.03
CA GLY A 276 -11.74 2.03 -8.45
C GLY A 276 -11.63 3.39 -7.77
N THR A 277 -11.16 3.45 -6.52
CA THR A 277 -10.92 4.75 -5.84
C THR A 277 -9.76 5.52 -6.51
N PHE A 278 -8.68 4.82 -6.89
CA PHE A 278 -7.57 5.42 -7.64
C PHE A 278 -7.96 5.79 -9.06
N ASP A 279 -8.74 4.97 -9.77
CA ASP A 279 -9.27 5.32 -11.08
C ASP A 279 -10.12 6.61 -11.02
N LYS A 280 -10.91 6.76 -9.95
CA LYS A 280 -11.68 8.00 -9.73
C LYS A 280 -10.77 9.20 -9.52
N ILE A 281 -9.73 9.08 -8.69
CA ILE A 281 -8.72 10.13 -8.48
C ILE A 281 -8.04 10.51 -9.81
N ASN A 282 -7.61 9.51 -10.57
CA ASN A 282 -6.93 9.71 -11.86
C ASN A 282 -7.84 10.33 -12.92
N SER A 283 -9.17 10.25 -12.76
CA SER A 283 -10.13 10.90 -13.67
C SER A 283 -10.26 12.42 -13.47
N ILE A 284 -9.79 12.94 -12.33
CA ILE A 284 -9.95 14.34 -11.94
C ILE A 284 -8.62 15.04 -11.65
N SER A 285 -7.52 14.29 -11.53
CA SER A 285 -6.20 14.82 -11.22
C SER A 285 -5.16 14.39 -12.25
N ASN A 286 -4.15 15.22 -12.45
CA ASN A 286 -3.03 14.97 -13.36
C ASN A 286 -1.79 15.76 -12.90
N SER A 287 -0.66 15.62 -13.59
CA SER A 287 0.59 16.28 -13.19
C SER A 287 0.53 17.81 -13.15
N GLY A 288 -0.38 18.44 -13.91
CA GLY A 288 -0.65 19.88 -13.88
C GLY A 288 -1.76 20.30 -12.90
N HIS A 289 -2.50 19.35 -12.34
CA HIS A 289 -3.55 19.57 -11.35
C HIS A 289 -3.55 18.43 -10.33
N GLN A 290 -2.65 18.54 -9.35
CA GLN A 290 -2.45 17.51 -8.34
C GLN A 290 -3.33 17.73 -7.12
N MET A 291 -3.72 16.63 -6.45
CA MET A 291 -4.36 16.70 -5.14
C MET A 291 -3.37 17.23 -4.09
N GLY A 292 -3.91 17.92 -3.08
CA GLY A 292 -3.15 18.43 -1.94
C GLY A 292 -2.54 17.31 -1.08
N GLY A 293 -3.12 16.12 -1.15
CA GLY A 293 -2.69 14.88 -0.51
C GLY A 293 -3.75 13.80 -0.71
N LEU A 294 -3.48 12.59 -0.23
CA LEU A 294 -4.39 11.45 -0.28
C LEU A 294 -4.38 10.74 1.07
N GLN A 295 -5.55 10.57 1.69
CA GLN A 295 -5.72 9.78 2.89
C GLN A 295 -6.16 8.35 2.54
N LEU A 296 -5.47 7.35 3.09
CA LEU A 296 -5.85 5.94 3.02
C LEU A 296 -6.71 5.59 4.23
N VAL A 297 -7.91 5.05 3.97
CA VAL A 297 -8.92 4.72 4.99
C VAL A 297 -9.09 3.20 5.02
N THR A 298 -8.49 2.49 5.97
CA THR A 298 -7.57 2.94 7.03
C THR A 298 -6.32 2.05 7.05
N TRP A 299 -5.28 2.40 7.79
CA TRP A 299 -4.18 1.46 8.00
C TRP A 299 -4.65 0.22 8.75
N ASN A 300 -5.34 0.38 9.88
CA ASN A 300 -5.54 -0.70 10.84
C ASN A 300 -6.93 -0.73 11.49
N ASP A 301 -7.98 -0.12 10.94
CA ASP A 301 -9.33 -0.35 11.46
C ASP A 301 -9.88 -1.72 11.03
N TYR A 302 -9.47 -2.72 11.81
CA TYR A 302 -9.91 -4.11 11.72
C TYR A 302 -11.39 -4.31 12.09
N GLN A 303 -11.99 -3.39 12.86
CA GLN A 303 -13.39 -3.56 13.30
C GLN A 303 -14.35 -3.18 12.18
N GLU A 304 -13.95 -2.23 11.33
CA GLU A 304 -14.72 -1.77 10.16
C GLU A 304 -14.29 -2.41 8.84
N GLY A 305 -13.34 -3.35 8.86
CA GLY A 305 -12.91 -4.07 7.66
C GLY A 305 -12.26 -3.17 6.61
N THR A 306 -11.69 -2.04 7.04
CA THR A 306 -11.07 -1.02 6.17
C THR A 306 -9.54 -1.06 6.19
N GLU A 307 -8.95 -1.83 7.11
CA GLU A 307 -7.50 -1.91 7.32
C GLU A 307 -6.70 -2.34 6.08
N LEU A 308 -5.53 -1.73 5.87
CA LEU A 308 -4.58 -2.06 4.80
C LEU A 308 -3.35 -2.81 5.32
N GLU A 309 -3.20 -2.92 6.65
CA GLU A 309 -2.07 -3.51 7.35
C GLU A 309 -1.83 -4.96 6.87
N THR A 310 -2.86 -5.81 6.84
CA THR A 310 -2.77 -7.19 6.32
C THR A 310 -2.76 -7.29 4.80
N GLY A 311 -3.06 -6.18 4.11
CA GLY A 311 -3.23 -6.09 2.67
C GLY A 311 -4.66 -6.38 2.19
N ILE A 312 -4.80 -6.50 0.87
CA ILE A 312 -6.10 -6.65 0.21
C ILE A 312 -6.11 -7.95 -0.60
N ASP A 313 -7.14 -8.77 -0.39
CA ASP A 313 -7.33 -9.96 -1.22
C ASP A 313 -7.81 -9.57 -2.62
N ASN A 314 -7.11 -10.05 -3.63
CA ASN A 314 -7.50 -9.93 -5.02
C ASN A 314 -8.28 -11.15 -5.53
N CYS A 315 -8.54 -12.13 -4.67
CA CYS A 315 -9.21 -13.40 -5.01
C CYS A 315 -8.53 -14.15 -6.16
N VAL A 316 -7.25 -13.87 -6.42
CA VAL A 316 -6.50 -14.51 -7.49
C VAL A 316 -5.99 -15.85 -7.00
N SER A 317 -6.10 -16.87 -7.85
CA SER A 317 -5.35 -18.12 -7.68
C SER A 317 -4.47 -18.37 -8.88
N LEU A 318 -3.30 -18.97 -8.64
CA LEU A 318 -2.27 -19.21 -9.64
C LEU A 318 -1.85 -20.67 -9.64
N SER A 319 -1.78 -21.27 -10.82
CA SER A 319 -1.26 -22.62 -11.03
C SER A 319 -0.26 -22.62 -12.16
N ALA A 320 0.80 -23.43 -12.05
CA ALA A 320 1.83 -23.56 -13.07
C ALA A 320 2.06 -25.04 -13.40
N SER A 321 2.41 -25.31 -14.65
CA SER A 321 2.73 -26.64 -15.16
C SER A 321 3.81 -26.55 -16.24
N LEU A 322 4.35 -27.69 -16.63
CA LEU A 322 5.40 -27.78 -17.63
C LEU A 322 4.96 -28.68 -18.79
N SER A 323 5.18 -28.24 -20.02
CA SER A 323 5.06 -29.06 -21.23
C SER A 323 6.37 -28.99 -22.01
N GLY A 324 7.16 -30.08 -21.96
CA GLY A 324 8.53 -30.08 -22.48
C GLY A 324 9.41 -29.08 -21.72
N SER A 325 9.96 -28.09 -22.42
CA SER A 325 10.71 -26.97 -21.81
C SER A 325 9.86 -25.71 -21.58
N VAL A 326 8.57 -25.74 -21.92
CA VAL A 326 7.70 -24.57 -21.83
C VAL A 326 6.95 -24.62 -20.50
N LEU A 327 7.32 -23.72 -19.59
CA LEU A 327 6.54 -23.42 -18.39
C LEU A 327 5.28 -22.71 -18.84
N GLN A 328 4.13 -23.11 -18.29
CA GLN A 328 2.84 -22.50 -18.53
C GLN A 328 2.17 -22.22 -17.18
N TRP A 329 1.36 -21.17 -17.11
CA TRP A 329 0.57 -20.88 -15.92
C TRP A 329 -0.83 -20.39 -16.26
N ASN A 330 -1.77 -20.72 -15.37
CA ASN A 330 -3.17 -20.32 -15.43
C ASN A 330 -3.53 -19.51 -14.19
N ILE A 331 -4.38 -18.51 -14.39
CA ILE A 331 -4.88 -17.61 -13.36
C ILE A 331 -6.41 -17.67 -13.32
N THR A 332 -6.98 -17.67 -12.12
CA THR A 332 -8.40 -17.37 -11.90
C THR A 332 -8.54 -16.08 -11.09
N GLY A 333 -9.70 -15.42 -11.16
CA GLY A 333 -9.91 -14.11 -10.54
C GLY A 333 -9.71 -12.96 -11.52
N LYS A 334 -9.38 -11.77 -11.01
CA LYS A 334 -9.29 -10.53 -11.80
C LYS A 334 -7.84 -10.13 -12.02
N GLU A 335 -7.28 -10.45 -13.20
CA GLU A 335 -5.87 -10.19 -13.50
C GLU A 335 -5.48 -8.70 -13.52
N ASN A 336 -6.43 -7.76 -13.65
CA ASN A 336 -6.13 -6.32 -13.53
C ASN A 336 -5.62 -5.89 -12.13
N THR A 337 -5.70 -6.80 -11.15
CA THR A 337 -5.11 -6.67 -9.80
C THR A 337 -3.66 -7.13 -9.72
N ILE A 338 -3.12 -7.75 -10.78
CA ILE A 338 -1.74 -8.22 -10.88
C ILE A 338 -0.93 -7.17 -11.64
N ASP A 339 0.22 -6.82 -11.09
CA ASP A 339 1.15 -5.89 -11.73
C ASP A 339 2.05 -6.61 -12.73
N HIS A 340 2.64 -7.74 -12.32
CA HIS A 340 3.48 -8.58 -13.16
C HIS A 340 3.59 -10.01 -12.60
N TYR A 341 4.18 -10.90 -13.39
CA TYR A 341 4.60 -12.22 -12.96
C TYR A 341 6.13 -12.27 -12.80
N VAL A 342 6.60 -13.02 -11.81
CA VAL A 342 8.02 -13.38 -11.67
C VAL A 342 8.16 -14.89 -11.74
N VAL A 343 9.01 -15.38 -12.66
CA VAL A 343 9.38 -16.79 -12.72
C VAL A 343 10.65 -16.98 -11.91
N TYR A 344 10.57 -17.76 -10.83
CA TYR A 344 11.73 -18.13 -10.02
C TYR A 344 12.25 -19.50 -10.41
N ILE A 345 13.58 -19.68 -10.34
CA ILE A 345 14.25 -20.96 -10.49
C ILE A 345 15.11 -21.26 -9.25
N SER A 346 15.17 -22.52 -8.86
CA SER A 346 15.87 -22.99 -7.68
C SER A 346 16.47 -24.38 -7.90
N ARG A 347 17.58 -24.68 -7.21
CA ARG A 347 18.19 -26.02 -7.19
C ARG A 347 17.70 -26.89 -6.03
N ASP A 348 17.22 -26.28 -4.94
CA ASP A 348 16.80 -26.95 -3.71
C ASP A 348 15.30 -26.73 -3.40
N GLY A 349 14.61 -25.90 -4.20
CA GLY A 349 13.22 -25.51 -3.98
C GLY A 349 13.03 -24.47 -2.88
N GLN A 350 14.10 -23.95 -2.29
CA GLN A 350 14.04 -23.00 -1.18
C GLN A 350 14.77 -21.69 -1.49
N ASN A 351 15.98 -21.77 -2.03
CA ASN A 351 16.77 -20.61 -2.43
C ASN A 351 16.43 -20.26 -3.89
N LEU A 352 15.84 -19.10 -4.11
CA LEU A 352 15.24 -18.71 -5.38
C LEU A 352 16.08 -17.63 -6.08
N MET A 353 16.20 -17.75 -7.39
CA MET A 353 16.69 -16.70 -8.29
C MET A 353 15.56 -16.31 -9.24
N ALA A 354 15.26 -15.01 -9.37
CA ALA A 354 14.35 -14.53 -10.40
C ALA A 354 14.97 -14.77 -11.78
N LEU A 355 14.27 -15.54 -12.61
CA LEU A 355 14.70 -15.92 -13.97
C LEU A 355 14.14 -14.95 -15.01
N ASN A 356 12.89 -14.52 -14.84
CA ASN A 356 12.20 -13.62 -15.77
C ASN A 356 11.08 -12.85 -15.07
N THR A 357 10.79 -11.66 -15.57
CA THR A 357 9.60 -10.87 -15.21
C THR A 357 8.72 -10.72 -16.45
N ASN A 358 7.44 -11.07 -16.32
CA ASN A 358 6.50 -11.08 -17.43
C ASN A 358 5.32 -10.13 -17.13
N ALA A 359 4.87 -9.40 -18.15
CA ALA A 359 3.70 -8.55 -18.03
C ALA A 359 2.41 -9.37 -17.84
N PRO A 360 1.35 -8.77 -17.25
CA PRO A 360 0.01 -9.35 -17.23
C PRO A 360 -0.44 -9.78 -18.64
N GLY A 361 -1.21 -10.86 -18.71
CA GLY A 361 -1.59 -11.52 -19.98
C GLY A 361 -0.58 -12.56 -20.48
N SER A 362 0.66 -12.57 -19.97
CA SER A 362 1.62 -13.64 -20.25
C SER A 362 1.17 -14.95 -19.60
N ARG A 363 1.35 -16.09 -20.30
CA ARG A 363 0.93 -17.43 -19.83
C ARG A 363 1.98 -18.51 -19.97
N SER A 364 3.14 -18.19 -20.51
CA SER A 364 4.21 -19.16 -20.72
C SER A 364 5.59 -18.54 -20.80
N LEU A 365 6.59 -19.36 -20.50
CA LEU A 365 8.01 -19.05 -20.66
C LEU A 365 8.75 -20.30 -21.13
N ASN A 366 9.49 -20.20 -22.23
CA ASN A 366 10.33 -21.31 -22.70
C ASN A 366 11.64 -21.36 -21.89
N LEU A 367 11.73 -22.27 -20.93
CA LEU A 367 12.91 -22.46 -20.09
C LEU A 367 14.12 -22.97 -20.88
N GLY A 368 13.88 -23.65 -22.02
CA GLY A 368 14.95 -24.10 -22.92
C GLY A 368 15.69 -22.98 -23.65
N SER A 369 15.20 -21.74 -23.57
CA SER A 369 15.91 -20.56 -24.07
C SER A 369 17.07 -20.12 -23.17
N TYR A 370 17.13 -20.63 -21.93
CA TYR A 370 18.21 -20.35 -20.99
C TYR A 370 19.26 -21.45 -21.05
N SER A 371 20.54 -21.08 -21.14
CA SER A 371 21.67 -22.01 -21.14
C SER A 371 21.92 -22.59 -19.74
N LEU A 372 21.00 -23.39 -19.22
CA LEU A 372 21.09 -23.98 -17.88
C LEU A 372 22.00 -25.22 -17.87
N ALA A 373 22.74 -25.41 -16.78
CA ALA A 373 23.53 -26.63 -16.59
C ALA A 373 22.59 -27.85 -16.50
N ALA A 374 23.08 -29.02 -16.92
CA ALA A 374 22.39 -30.27 -16.68
C ALA A 374 22.08 -30.47 -15.19
N GLY A 375 20.86 -30.86 -14.86
CA GLY A 375 20.41 -31.00 -13.49
C GLY A 375 18.91 -30.87 -13.30
N ALA A 376 18.47 -31.11 -12.07
CA ALA A 376 17.10 -30.90 -11.64
C ALA A 376 16.95 -29.50 -11.03
N TYR A 377 15.85 -28.85 -11.38
CA TYR A 377 15.48 -27.52 -10.91
C TYR A 377 14.02 -27.55 -10.45
N THR A 378 13.70 -26.67 -9.51
CA THR A 378 12.34 -26.34 -9.12
C THR A 378 12.05 -24.93 -9.62
N VAL A 379 10.89 -24.75 -10.23
CA VAL A 379 10.44 -23.49 -10.83
C VAL A 379 9.12 -23.08 -10.16
N TYR A 380 8.98 -21.79 -9.92
CA TYR A 380 7.76 -21.19 -9.39
C TYR A 380 7.36 -20.01 -10.26
N VAL A 381 6.06 -19.72 -10.32
CA VAL A 381 5.53 -18.46 -10.86
C VAL A 381 4.90 -17.72 -9.70
N GLN A 382 5.28 -16.46 -9.49
CA GLN A 382 4.63 -15.55 -8.56
C GLN A 382 3.81 -14.54 -9.37
N ALA A 383 2.53 -14.38 -9.06
CA ALA A 383 1.76 -13.23 -9.49
C ALA A 383 1.91 -12.15 -8.42
N VAL A 384 2.58 -11.06 -8.75
CA VAL A 384 2.78 -9.92 -7.87
C VAL A 384 1.57 -9.01 -7.99
N GLY A 385 0.88 -8.76 -6.88
CA GLY A 385 -0.27 -7.85 -6.87
C GLY A 385 0.16 -6.42 -7.18
N LYS A 386 -0.77 -5.57 -7.62
CA LYS A 386 -0.56 -4.11 -7.56
C LYS A 386 -0.39 -3.67 -6.11
N ALA A 387 0.03 -2.43 -5.88
CA ALA A 387 0.32 -1.90 -4.55
C ALA A 387 -0.77 -2.28 -3.51
N THR A 388 -0.31 -2.86 -2.38
CA THR A 388 -1.14 -3.34 -1.26
C THR A 388 -2.02 -4.58 -1.54
N LEU A 389 -2.08 -5.08 -2.78
CA LEU A 389 -2.77 -6.33 -3.12
C LEU A 389 -1.87 -7.54 -2.86
N LYS A 390 -2.51 -8.66 -2.50
CA LYS A 390 -1.85 -9.91 -2.15
C LYS A 390 -1.07 -10.54 -3.32
N ASN A 391 0.13 -11.03 -3.02
CA ASN A 391 0.94 -11.84 -3.94
C ASN A 391 0.48 -13.30 -3.91
N GLN A 392 0.62 -14.00 -5.04
CA GLN A 392 0.25 -15.42 -5.16
C GLN A 392 1.40 -16.22 -5.74
N MET A 393 1.87 -17.25 -5.04
CA MET A 393 2.91 -18.16 -5.53
C MET A 393 2.27 -19.45 -6.04
N SER A 394 2.69 -19.92 -7.21
CA SER A 394 2.28 -21.22 -7.73
C SER A 394 2.84 -22.36 -6.87
N GLN A 395 2.29 -23.56 -7.03
CA GLN A 395 2.98 -24.76 -6.57
C GLN A 395 4.30 -24.96 -7.31
N ALA A 396 5.20 -25.75 -6.70
CA ALA A 396 6.49 -26.10 -7.26
C ALA A 396 6.35 -26.91 -8.56
N VAL A 397 7.03 -26.46 -9.63
CA VAL A 397 7.11 -27.18 -10.91
C VAL A 397 8.51 -27.74 -11.08
N ARG A 398 8.63 -29.06 -11.27
CA ARG A 398 9.94 -29.70 -11.50
C ARG A 398 10.35 -29.53 -12.96
N TYR A 399 11.58 -29.09 -13.18
CA TYR A 399 12.20 -28.97 -14.50
C TYR A 399 13.55 -29.68 -14.50
N THR A 400 13.79 -30.56 -15.46
CA THR A 400 15.07 -31.27 -15.60
C THR A 400 15.73 -30.92 -16.92
N VAL A 401 16.95 -30.40 -16.84
CA VAL A 401 17.80 -30.18 -18.01
C VAL A 401 18.66 -31.43 -18.17
N GLN A 402 18.44 -32.16 -19.27
CA GLN A 402 19.25 -33.32 -19.60
C GLN A 402 20.63 -32.87 -20.07
N GLY A 403 21.69 -33.47 -19.53
CA GLY A 403 23.03 -33.30 -20.07
C GLY A 403 23.22 -34.19 -21.29
N GLY A 404 23.47 -33.60 -22.45
CA GLY A 404 23.82 -34.33 -23.67
C GLY A 404 24.94 -33.63 -24.43
N PRO A 405 25.80 -34.37 -25.15
CA PRO A 405 26.89 -33.78 -25.93
C PRO A 405 26.29 -32.77 -26.89
N GLY A 406 26.91 -31.59 -26.98
CA GLY A 406 26.36 -30.43 -27.69
C GLY A 406 25.71 -30.81 -29.02
N LEU A 407 24.56 -30.19 -29.31
CA LEU A 407 23.93 -30.26 -30.63
C LEU A 407 24.98 -29.94 -31.70
N LYS A 408 25.59 -30.97 -32.31
CA LYS A 408 26.18 -30.83 -33.63
C LYS A 408 25.01 -30.75 -34.59
N VAL A 409 24.60 -29.52 -34.88
CA VAL A 409 23.79 -29.24 -36.08
C VAL A 409 24.65 -29.66 -37.26
N THR A 410 24.44 -30.88 -37.75
CA THR A 410 25.04 -31.33 -39.01
C THR A 410 24.05 -30.95 -40.10
N LEU A 411 24.30 -29.82 -40.77
CA LEU A 411 23.59 -29.48 -42.00
C LEU A 411 24.09 -30.44 -43.09
N THR A 412 23.37 -31.53 -43.34
CA THR A 412 23.57 -32.32 -44.55
C THR A 412 22.86 -31.62 -45.70
N ALA A 413 23.63 -30.97 -46.58
CA ALA A 413 23.15 -30.63 -47.91
C ALA A 413 23.20 -31.89 -48.78
N SER A 414 22.04 -32.35 -49.23
CA SER A 414 21.95 -33.38 -50.27
C SER A 414 22.28 -32.77 -51.62
N PRO A 415 23.15 -33.37 -52.45
CA PRO A 415 23.28 -32.96 -53.84
C PRO A 415 22.05 -33.46 -54.61
N SER A 416 21.35 -32.55 -55.28
CA SER A 416 20.37 -32.89 -56.31
C SER A 416 21.09 -33.45 -57.55
N ALA A 417 20.46 -34.45 -58.16
CA ALA A 417 20.91 -35.15 -59.36
C ALA A 417 21.11 -34.24 -60.58
#